data_AF-A0A2N7R4V0-F1
#
_entry.id   AF-A0A2N7R4V0-F1
#
_cell.length_a   1.000
_cell.length_b   1.000
_cell.length_c   1.000
_cell.angle_alpha   90.00
_cell.angle_beta   90.00
_cell.angle_gamma   90.00
#
_symmetry.space_group_name_H-M   'P 1'
#
loop_
_entity.id
_entity.type
_entity.pdbx_description
1 polymer ?
#
loop_
_entity_poly.entity_id
_entity_poly.type
_entity_poly.pdbx_seq_one_letter_code
_entity_poly.pdbx_strand_id
1 'polypeptide(L)'
;MYRWELERDGEALQITVPTSITVDQAETGLIAVLGGAGLMYLPEPLVAPYVKDGRLRLVLTEWAPLEDGFHIYYSSQRQLPTGLRLLIEFIQQIKPLSG
;
A
#
# COMPACT_ATOMS: atom_id res chain seq x y z
N MET A 1 -8.43 -12.70 -7.68
CA MET A 1 -8.23 -12.45 -6.23
C MET A 1 -6.76 -12.13 -6.03
N TYR A 2 -6.45 -11.01 -5.37
CA TYR A 2 -5.06 -10.67 -5.05
C TYR A 2 -4.51 -11.67 -4.04
N ARG A 3 -3.30 -12.16 -4.28
CA ARG A 3 -2.62 -13.11 -3.40
C ARG A 3 -1.86 -12.32 -2.37
N TRP A 4 -1.98 -12.67 -1.09
CA TRP A 4 -1.22 -11.99 -0.06
C TRP A 4 0.24 -12.38 -0.24
N GLU A 5 1.05 -11.38 -0.58
CA GLU A 5 2.49 -11.49 -0.65
C GLU A 5 3.02 -11.07 0.71
N LEU A 6 3.51 -12.06 1.45
CA LEU A 6 4.07 -11.91 2.78
C LEU A 6 5.54 -12.27 2.68
N GLU A 7 6.43 -11.47 3.24
CA GLU A 7 7.85 -11.78 3.25
C GLU A 7 8.47 -11.51 4.62
N ARG A 8 9.30 -12.44 5.07
CA ARG A 8 10.04 -12.35 6.32
C ARG A 8 11.43 -12.93 6.12
N ASP A 9 12.48 -12.18 6.45
CA ASP A 9 13.86 -12.69 6.45
C ASP A 9 14.28 -13.39 5.13
N GLY A 10 13.76 -12.93 3.98
CA GLY A 10 13.98 -13.54 2.66
C GLY A 10 13.10 -14.77 2.35
N GLU A 11 12.21 -15.16 3.26
CA GLU A 11 11.16 -16.15 3.03
C GLU A 11 9.89 -15.47 2.51
N ALA A 12 9.55 -15.73 1.25
CA ALA A 12 8.30 -15.28 0.65
C ALA A 12 7.20 -16.34 0.81
N LEU A 13 6.10 -15.96 1.43
CA LEU A 13 4.91 -16.76 1.62
C LEU A 13 3.75 -16.16 0.82
N GLN A 14 3.09 -17.06 0.07
CA GLN A 14 1.98 -16.72 -0.79
C GLN A 14 0.74 -17.50 -0.36
N ILE A 15 -0.14 -16.86 0.40
CA ILE A 15 -1.34 -17.50 0.96
C ILE A 15 -2.62 -17.13 0.21
N THR A 16 -3.47 -18.14 0.03
CA THR A 16 -4.88 -17.94 -0.35
C THR A 16 -5.69 -17.90 0.93
N VAL A 17 -6.14 -16.70 1.31
CA VAL A 17 -7.00 -16.53 2.49
C VAL A 17 -8.43 -16.92 2.11
N PRO A 18 -9.15 -17.71 2.93
CA PRO A 18 -10.60 -17.91 2.76
C PRO A 18 -11.31 -16.56 2.84
N THR A 19 -11.73 -16.01 1.70
CA THR A 19 -12.33 -14.67 1.65
C THR A 19 -13.84 -14.74 1.87
N SER A 20 -14.34 -14.11 2.93
CA SER A 20 -15.76 -13.83 3.12
C SER A 20 -16.23 -12.62 2.30
N ILE A 21 -15.31 -11.70 2.00
CA ILE A 21 -15.55 -10.42 1.32
C ILE A 21 -14.38 -10.14 0.38
N THR A 22 -14.66 -9.70 -0.86
CA THR A 22 -13.66 -9.16 -1.79
C THR A 22 -14.08 -7.75 -2.17
N VAL A 23 -13.13 -6.82 -2.14
CA VAL A 23 -13.36 -5.39 -2.40
C VAL A 23 -12.27 -4.90 -3.34
N ASP A 24 -12.63 -4.05 -4.30
CA ASP A 24 -11.72 -3.48 -5.30
C ASP A 24 -11.29 -2.04 -4.98
N GLN A 25 -11.83 -1.46 -3.91
CA GLN A 25 -11.51 -0.12 -3.43
C GLN A 25 -11.02 -0.14 -1.98
N ALA A 26 -9.88 0.53 -1.73
CA ALA A 26 -9.25 0.58 -0.41
C ALA A 26 -10.15 1.24 0.65
N GLU A 27 -10.91 2.28 0.28
CA GLU A 27 -11.82 2.97 1.20
C GLU A 27 -12.97 2.07 1.69
N THR A 28 -13.59 1.33 0.76
CA THR A 28 -14.63 0.35 1.09
C THR A 28 -14.08 -0.75 1.98
N GLY A 29 -12.83 -1.15 1.74
CA GLY A 29 -12.11 -2.06 2.61
C GLY A 29 -11.87 -1.54 4.02
N LEU A 30 -11.41 -0.29 4.13
CA LEU A 30 -11.22 0.39 5.41
C LEU A 30 -12.50 0.41 6.25
N ILE A 31 -13.64 0.71 5.63
CA ILE A 31 -14.95 0.70 6.31
C ILE A 31 -15.27 -0.70 6.84
N ALA A 32 -15.03 -1.75 6.03
CA ALA A 32 -15.29 -3.13 6.42
C ALA A 32 -14.42 -3.57 7.62
N VAL A 33 -13.12 -3.29 7.61
CA VAL A 33 -12.22 -3.65 8.71
C VAL A 33 -12.52 -2.86 9.99
N LEU A 34 -12.89 -1.58 9.87
CA LEU A 34 -13.36 -0.78 11.01
C LEU A 34 -14.69 -1.30 11.59
N GLY A 35 -15.51 -1.95 10.76
CA GLY A 35 -16.73 -2.64 11.17
C GLY A 35 -16.52 -4.05 11.74
N GLY A 36 -15.27 -4.52 11.84
CA GLY A 36 -14.94 -5.83 12.40
C GLY A 36 -15.08 -7.00 11.43
N ALA A 37 -15.07 -6.75 10.11
CA ALA A 37 -15.25 -7.79 9.09
C ALA A 37 -14.08 -8.79 8.97
N GLY A 38 -12.94 -8.52 9.62
CA GLY A 38 -11.78 -9.43 9.64
C GLY A 38 -10.45 -8.70 9.49
N LEU A 39 -9.53 -9.30 8.74
CA LEU A 39 -8.21 -8.74 8.40
C LEU A 39 -8.22 -8.17 6.98
N MET A 40 -7.44 -7.12 6.76
CA MET A 40 -7.30 -6.52 5.44
C MET A 40 -5.88 -6.02 5.20
N TYR A 41 -5.41 -6.18 3.97
CA TYR A 41 -4.16 -5.62 3.49
C TYR A 41 -4.46 -4.27 2.81
N LEU A 42 -4.04 -3.16 3.44
CA LEU A 42 -4.35 -1.78 3.02
C LEU A 42 -3.08 -0.92 3.09
N PRO A 43 -2.98 0.15 2.28
CA PRO A 43 -1.87 1.10 2.37
C PRO A 43 -1.77 1.73 3.77
N GLU A 44 -0.55 1.80 4.32
CA GLU A 44 -0.31 2.35 5.66
C GLU A 44 -0.92 3.74 5.89
N PRO A 45 -0.77 4.73 4.96
CA PRO A 45 -1.32 6.07 5.19
C PRO A 45 -2.84 6.08 5.41
N LEU A 46 -3.55 5.10 4.87
CA LEU A 46 -5.00 4.97 5.01
C LEU A 46 -5.39 4.46 6.41
N VAL A 47 -4.56 3.62 7.03
CA VAL A 47 -4.86 2.99 8.33
C VAL A 47 -4.18 3.66 9.51
N ALA A 48 -3.10 4.43 9.29
CA ALA A 48 -2.29 5.03 10.33
C ALA A 48 -3.08 5.85 11.39
N PRO A 49 -4.08 6.69 11.01
CA PRO A 49 -4.89 7.40 12.00
C PRO A 49 -5.68 6.46 12.92
N TYR A 50 -6.22 5.37 12.36
CA TYR A 50 -7.05 4.42 13.10
C TYR A 50 -6.24 3.47 13.96
N VAL A 51 -4.99 3.17 13.56
CA VAL A 51 -4.03 2.44 14.39
C VAL A 51 -3.62 3.30 15.58
N LYS A 52 -3.29 4.58 15.34
CA LYS A 52 -2.91 5.53 16.38
C LYS A 52 -4.01 5.70 17.44
N ASP A 53 -5.26 5.72 17.01
CA ASP A 53 -6.42 5.86 17.91
C ASP A 53 -6.92 4.51 18.49
N GLY A 54 -6.19 3.41 18.24
CA GLY A 54 -6.47 2.08 18.80
C GLY A 54 -7.69 1.37 18.20
N ARG A 55 -8.28 1.92 17.13
CA ARG A 55 -9.43 1.33 16.42
C ARG A 55 -9.02 0.18 15.50
N LEU A 56 -7.78 0.21 15.01
CA LEU A 56 -7.16 -0.87 14.25
C LEU A 56 -5.88 -1.32 14.95
N ARG A 57 -5.51 -2.57 14.71
CA ARG A 57 -4.27 -3.16 15.20
C ARG A 57 -3.51 -3.78 14.03
N LEU A 58 -2.25 -3.39 13.85
CA LEU A 58 -1.37 -4.05 12.91
C LEU A 58 -1.08 -5.48 13.41
N VAL A 59 -1.12 -6.43 12.48
CA VAL A 59 -0.79 -7.84 12.69
C VAL A 59 0.15 -8.28 11.58
N LEU A 60 0.89 -9.36 11.79
CA LEU A 60 1.85 -9.89 10.81
C LEU A 60 2.91 -8.84 10.38
N THR A 61 3.28 -7.90 11.26
CA THR A 61 4.25 -6.84 10.95
C THR A 61 5.64 -7.39 10.59
N GLU A 62 6.00 -8.58 11.09
CA GLU A 62 7.24 -9.27 10.71
C GLU A 62 7.21 -9.84 9.28
N TRP A 63 6.03 -9.88 8.65
CA TRP A 63 5.78 -10.47 7.34
C TRP A 63 5.45 -9.43 6.26
N ALA A 64 5.60 -8.15 6.59
CA ALA A 64 5.31 -7.02 5.71
C ALA A 64 6.57 -6.14 5.58
N PRO A 65 7.55 -6.55 4.74
CA PRO A 65 8.74 -5.74 4.53
C PRO A 65 8.37 -4.46 3.80
N LEU A 66 9.17 -3.41 4.00
CA LEU A 66 9.00 -2.17 3.24
C LEU A 66 9.23 -2.47 1.76
N GLU A 67 8.18 -2.32 0.96
CA GLU A 67 8.30 -2.31 -0.49
C GLU A 67 9.03 -1.04 -0.97
N ASP A 68 9.67 -1.13 -2.14
CA ASP A 68 10.19 0.05 -2.81
C ASP A 68 9.06 1.07 -3.02
N GLY A 69 9.35 2.35 -2.80
CA GLY A 69 8.37 3.41 -2.95
C GLY A 69 7.79 3.54 -4.36
N PHE A 70 6.73 4.33 -4.52
CA PHE A 70 6.07 4.53 -5.81
C PHE A 70 7.02 4.98 -6.92
N HIS A 71 6.85 4.40 -8.11
CA HIS A 71 7.60 4.75 -9.32
C HIS A 71 6.75 5.58 -10.30
N ILE A 72 7.37 6.57 -10.95
CA ILE A 72 6.75 7.34 -12.03
C ILE A 72 7.16 6.72 -13.38
N TYR A 73 6.18 6.17 -14.11
CA TYR A 73 6.40 5.60 -15.45
C TYR A 73 6.08 6.60 -16.56
N TYR A 74 7.00 6.78 -17.50
CA TYR A 74 6.81 7.60 -18.72
C TYR A 74 7.55 6.98 -19.91
N SER A 75 7.06 7.24 -21.14
CA SER A 75 7.68 6.70 -22.35
C SER A 75 8.99 7.43 -22.67
N SER A 76 10.11 6.70 -22.73
CA SER A 76 11.46 7.25 -22.92
C SER A 76 11.82 7.59 -24.37
N GLN A 77 10.85 7.65 -25.29
CA GLN A 77 11.13 7.59 -26.72
C GLN A 77 11.69 8.90 -27.32
N ARG A 78 11.57 10.03 -26.63
CA ARG A 78 12.16 11.33 -27.01
C ARG A 78 12.48 12.12 -25.74
N GLN A 79 13.47 13.01 -25.82
CA GLN A 79 13.93 13.88 -24.71
C GLN A 79 12.80 14.28 -23.77
N LEU A 80 13.01 14.09 -22.46
CA LEU A 80 12.03 14.41 -21.42
C LEU A 80 11.60 15.88 -21.56
N PRO A 81 10.32 16.19 -21.87
CA PRO A 81 9.87 17.56 -22.01
C PRO A 81 10.11 18.34 -20.70
N THR A 82 10.53 19.60 -20.80
CA THR A 82 10.85 20.44 -19.63
C THR A 82 9.73 20.48 -18.60
N GLY A 83 8.47 20.54 -19.05
CA GLY A 83 7.32 20.52 -18.14
C GLY A 83 7.18 19.22 -17.36
N LEU A 84 7.44 18.06 -17.98
CA LEU A 84 7.41 16.76 -17.31
C LEU A 84 8.55 16.64 -16.30
N ARG A 85 9.75 17.14 -16.64
CA ARG A 85 10.87 17.21 -15.70
C ARG A 85 10.51 18.02 -14.44
N LEU A 86 9.98 19.23 -14.62
CA LEU A 86 9.59 20.10 -13.51
C LEU A 86 8.47 19.47 -12.66
N LEU A 87 7.53 18.76 -13.29
CA LEU A 87 6.49 18.03 -12.58
C LEU A 87 7.07 16.88 -11.74
N ILE A 88 7.99 16.08 -12.31
CA ILE A 88 8.67 15.00 -11.58
C ILE A 88 9.45 15.56 -10.40
N GLU A 89 10.23 16.63 -10.61
CA GLU A 89 10.97 17.32 -9.55
C GLU A 89 10.03 17.83 -8.45
N PHE A 90 8.88 18.39 -8.83
CA PHE A 90 7.86 18.83 -7.88
C PHE A 90 7.25 17.67 -7.09
N ILE A 91 6.90 16.55 -7.74
CA ILE A 91 6.37 15.36 -7.07
C ILE A 91 7.41 14.77 -6.11
N GLN A 92 8.69 14.77 -6.44
CA GLN A 92 9.77 14.32 -5.55
C GLN A 92 9.95 15.22 -4.33
N GLN A 93 9.60 16.50 -4.42
CA GLN A 93 9.64 17.44 -3.29
C GLN A 93 8.43 17.31 -2.37
N ILE A 94 7.28 16.91 -2.91
CA ILE A 94 6.14 16.50 -2.10
C ILE A 94 6.60 15.23 -1.39
N LYS A 95 6.86 15.37 -0.08
CA LYS A 95 7.31 14.29 0.81
C LYS A 95 6.65 12.98 0.35
N PRO A 96 7.41 11.96 -0.09
CA PRO A 96 6.80 10.72 -0.53
C PRO A 96 5.90 10.22 0.60
N LEU A 97 4.82 9.52 0.25
CA LEU A 97 4.12 8.65 1.19
C LEU A 97 5.18 7.68 1.70
N SER A 98 5.86 8.10 2.76
CA SER A 98 6.95 7.37 3.38
C SER A 98 6.22 6.35 4.23
N GLY A 99 6.41 5.07 3.92
CA GLY A 99 6.15 4.01 4.89
C GLY A 99 7.14 4.06 6.05
#